data_AF-A0A839F2E6-F1
#
_entry.id   AF-A0A839F2E6-F1
#
_cell.length_a   1.000
_cell.length_b   1.000
_cell.length_c   1.000
_cell.angle_alpha   90.00
_cell.angle_beta   90.00
_cell.angle_gamma   90.00
#
_symmetry.space_group_name_H-M   'P 1'
#
loop_
_entity.id
_entity.type
_entity.pdbx_description
1 polymer ?
#
loop_
_entity_poly.entity_id
_entity_poly.type
_entity_poly.pdbx_seq_one_letter_code
_entity_poly.pdbx_strand_id
1 'polypeptide(L)'
;MNSDRNDEQLEQVRGEIRAAAATLRDRPRLAPSAPAPAAGADGIEAARRSYRIAELTDPPYHAFVEHAFRALLKRAPTPVEASAQLDLLGRGASKTEVLGNLRWSAEGRRVGVGVAGLLPRYLLAKLGRVPLLGYLVEGAVAFAALPLLARQLRAADAAISAGDSALGAGQKALAARADVLNQRIDDLRGLAHELGLARDELIRTLNMIDEGLRARASATEVALDDLARRQHDLEGVRRDELEFVRRRVYVMDRWFEALRGALDEVELAAGRRDARVREFEARTRDAITAADGGASAARLDRWLDALQPACAAGARVVTIGDDDWNERLAARGAIATSFAGTRAGDGPGLRDALAHVEDSCLGALVAPAFPALLRAIPADEFVDAATRVLQPGGLLLLGFAHEPVLAAALAGDIVPAVQPGVLATTLSVAGYSTRRIDAADGTPALLAWRESH
;
A
#
# COMPACT_ATOMS: atom_id res chain seq x y z
N MET A 1 -108.44 90.14 21.36
CA MET A 1 -107.13 90.38 22.01
C MET A 1 -106.08 89.32 21.63
N ASN A 2 -106.04 88.83 20.38
CA ASN A 2 -104.99 87.92 19.90
C ASN A 2 -104.39 88.38 18.56
N SER A 3 -104.75 89.59 18.08
CA SER A 3 -104.25 90.15 16.82
C SER A 3 -103.05 91.08 17.05
N ASP A 4 -103.05 91.88 18.11
CA ASP A 4 -101.95 92.82 18.40
C ASP A 4 -100.60 92.13 18.67
N ARG A 5 -100.64 90.91 19.23
CA ARG A 5 -99.42 90.15 19.57
C ARG A 5 -98.70 89.59 18.34
N ASN A 6 -99.43 89.37 17.24
CA ASN A 6 -98.86 88.90 15.98
C ASN A 6 -98.24 90.03 15.16
N ASP A 7 -98.79 91.24 15.23
CA ASP A 7 -98.25 92.41 14.54
C ASP A 7 -96.94 92.89 15.19
N GLU A 8 -96.84 92.82 16.51
CA GLU A 8 -95.58 93.11 17.23
C GLU A 8 -94.47 92.11 16.90
N GLN A 9 -94.80 90.82 16.76
CA GLN A 9 -93.84 89.79 16.34
C GLN A 9 -93.42 89.95 14.87
N LEU A 10 -94.32 90.40 13.99
CA LEU A 10 -94.00 90.63 12.58
C LEU A 10 -93.10 91.86 12.36
N GLU A 11 -93.28 92.92 13.14
CA GLU A 11 -92.38 94.09 13.12
C GLU A 11 -91.00 93.73 13.70
N GLN A 12 -90.93 92.93 14.77
CA GLN A 12 -89.67 92.47 15.34
C GLN A 12 -88.86 91.60 14.36
N VAL A 13 -89.52 90.65 13.68
CA VAL A 13 -88.88 89.79 12.67
C VAL A 13 -88.45 90.59 11.43
N ARG A 14 -89.23 91.60 11.01
CA ARG A 14 -88.83 92.49 9.91
C ARG A 14 -87.62 93.35 10.28
N GLY A 15 -87.52 93.81 11.52
CA GLY A 15 -86.36 94.54 12.03
C GLY A 15 -85.09 93.69 12.00
N GLU A 16 -85.16 92.44 12.46
CA GLU A 16 -84.03 91.51 12.48
C GLU A 16 -83.56 91.12 11.07
N ILE A 17 -84.48 90.90 10.13
CA ILE A 17 -84.14 90.60 8.73
C ILE A 17 -83.44 91.79 8.06
N ARG A 18 -83.85 93.03 8.37
CA ARG A 18 -83.24 94.23 7.79
C ARG A 18 -81.85 94.51 8.39
N ALA A 19 -81.64 94.23 9.68
CA ALA A 19 -80.34 94.32 10.33
C ALA A 19 -79.35 93.22 9.86
N ALA A 20 -79.83 92.00 9.62
CA ALA A 20 -79.02 90.90 9.09
C ALA A 20 -78.68 91.08 7.59
N ALA A 21 -79.52 91.77 6.82
CA ALA A 21 -79.24 92.08 5.42
C ALA A 21 -78.19 93.19 5.24
N ALA A 22 -78.09 94.12 6.19
CA ALA A 22 -77.10 95.20 6.16
C ALA A 22 -75.68 94.69 6.45
N THR A 23 -75.52 93.70 7.34
CA THR A 23 -74.22 93.10 7.68
C THR A 23 -73.63 92.20 6.57
N LEU A 24 -74.44 91.79 5.58
CA LEU A 24 -73.99 90.99 4.45
C LEU A 24 -73.47 91.82 3.25
N ARG A 25 -73.73 93.12 3.19
CA ARG A 25 -73.29 93.97 2.07
C ARG A 25 -71.82 94.42 2.16
N ASP A 26 -71.24 94.47 3.35
CA ASP A 26 -69.88 95.00 3.59
C ASP A 26 -68.78 93.93 3.80
N ARG A 27 -69.06 92.65 3.50
CA ARG A 27 -68.00 91.63 3.53
C ARG A 27 -67.13 91.73 2.26
N PRO A 28 -65.80 91.95 2.38
CA PRO A 28 -64.91 91.96 1.23
C PRO A 28 -64.97 90.60 0.52
N ARG A 29 -65.18 90.60 -0.80
CA ARG A 29 -65.21 89.40 -1.63
C ARG A 29 -63.87 88.67 -1.51
N LEU A 30 -63.86 87.54 -0.80
CA LEU A 30 -62.75 86.58 -0.83
C LEU A 30 -62.53 86.12 -2.27
N ALA A 31 -61.28 86.18 -2.71
CA ALA A 31 -60.85 85.67 -4.01
C ALA A 31 -61.21 84.17 -4.14
N PRO A 32 -61.54 83.67 -5.34
CA PRO A 32 -61.86 82.27 -5.56
C PRO A 32 -60.68 81.40 -5.12
N SER A 33 -60.91 80.50 -4.17
CA SER A 33 -59.96 79.42 -3.84
C SER A 33 -59.81 78.55 -5.09
N ALA A 34 -58.57 78.33 -5.52
CA ALA A 34 -58.25 77.50 -6.67
C ALA A 34 -58.78 76.07 -6.47
N PRO A 35 -59.54 75.50 -7.43
CA PRO A 35 -60.00 74.13 -7.32
C PRO A 35 -58.82 73.16 -7.52
N ALA A 36 -58.64 72.25 -6.56
CA ALA A 36 -57.74 71.11 -6.68
C ALA A 36 -58.16 70.24 -7.89
N PRO A 37 -57.22 69.81 -8.75
CA PRO A 37 -57.52 68.97 -9.90
C PRO A 37 -57.71 67.52 -9.45
N ALA A 38 -58.95 67.11 -9.20
CA ALA A 38 -59.29 65.69 -9.16
C ALA A 38 -59.50 65.22 -10.61
N ALA A 39 -58.50 64.52 -11.13
CA ALA A 39 -58.57 63.79 -12.40
C ALA A 39 -59.78 62.85 -12.40
N GLY A 40 -60.70 63.06 -13.34
CA GLY A 40 -61.98 62.38 -13.39
C GLY A 40 -61.87 60.94 -13.89
N ALA A 41 -62.06 59.98 -12.97
CA ALA A 41 -62.48 58.62 -13.31
C ALA A 41 -64.00 58.55 -13.58
N ASP A 42 -64.76 59.62 -13.32
CA ASP A 42 -66.23 59.60 -13.35
C ASP A 42 -66.86 60.19 -14.63
N GLY A 43 -66.07 60.56 -15.66
CA GLY A 43 -66.61 61.06 -16.94
C GLY A 43 -67.36 62.42 -16.88
N ILE A 44 -67.43 63.07 -15.71
CA ILE A 44 -68.06 64.39 -15.55
C ILE A 44 -67.01 65.48 -15.77
N GLU A 45 -67.00 66.05 -16.97
CA GLU A 45 -66.25 67.27 -17.23
C GLU A 45 -66.84 68.45 -16.45
N ALA A 46 -66.03 69.10 -15.59
CA ALA A 46 -66.46 70.23 -14.77
C ALA A 46 -67.02 71.40 -15.61
N ALA A 47 -66.49 71.59 -16.82
CA ALA A 47 -66.89 72.65 -17.74
C ALA A 47 -68.19 72.34 -18.53
N ARG A 48 -68.59 71.06 -18.64
CA ARG A 48 -69.73 70.66 -19.48
C ARG A 48 -71.05 71.07 -18.84
N ARG A 49 -71.88 71.82 -19.59
CA ARG A 49 -73.18 72.33 -19.11
C ARG A 49 -74.39 71.65 -19.73
N SER A 50 -74.20 70.59 -20.52
CA SER A 50 -75.28 69.85 -21.17
C SER A 50 -75.04 68.35 -21.08
N TYR A 51 -76.01 67.62 -20.53
CA TYR A 51 -75.95 66.16 -20.37
C TYR A 51 -77.19 65.49 -20.95
N ARG A 52 -77.06 64.21 -21.33
CA ARG A 52 -78.20 63.35 -21.65
C ARG A 52 -78.60 62.57 -20.40
N ILE A 53 -79.89 62.25 -20.25
CA ILE A 53 -80.36 61.49 -19.08
C ILE A 53 -79.61 60.16 -18.93
N ALA A 54 -79.39 59.43 -20.03
CA ALA A 54 -78.75 58.12 -20.00
C ALA A 54 -77.36 58.16 -19.35
N GLU A 55 -76.59 59.22 -19.64
CA GLU A 55 -75.24 59.44 -19.07
C GLU A 55 -75.30 59.62 -17.55
N LEU A 56 -76.35 60.28 -17.05
CA LEU A 56 -76.51 60.55 -15.62
C LEU A 56 -77.13 59.39 -14.86
N THR A 57 -77.82 58.45 -15.53
CA THR A 57 -78.56 57.37 -14.89
C THR A 57 -77.83 56.03 -14.85
N ASP A 58 -76.71 55.90 -15.56
CA ASP A 58 -75.93 54.66 -15.66
C ASP A 58 -75.36 54.18 -14.31
N PRO A 59 -74.78 55.06 -13.45
CA PRO A 59 -74.18 54.58 -12.21
C PRO A 59 -75.21 53.94 -11.25
N PRO A 60 -74.80 52.94 -10.44
CA PRO A 60 -75.68 52.30 -9.47
C PRO A 60 -75.92 53.19 -8.24
N TYR A 61 -77.16 53.20 -7.76
CA TYR A 61 -77.62 53.71 -6.45
C TYR A 61 -76.81 54.88 -5.83
N HIS A 62 -75.83 54.62 -4.96
CA HIS A 62 -75.02 55.64 -4.30
C HIS A 62 -74.19 56.47 -5.29
N ALA A 63 -73.49 55.79 -6.20
CA ALA A 63 -72.69 56.43 -7.24
C ALA A 63 -73.56 57.31 -8.14
N PHE A 64 -74.84 56.95 -8.36
CA PHE A 64 -75.78 57.78 -9.10
C PHE A 64 -76.03 59.13 -8.41
N VAL A 65 -76.25 59.15 -7.09
CA VAL A 65 -76.52 60.40 -6.36
C VAL A 65 -75.29 61.30 -6.40
N GLU A 66 -74.11 60.76 -6.11
CA GLU A 66 -72.86 61.53 -6.19
C GLU A 66 -72.60 62.09 -7.59
N HIS A 67 -72.80 61.26 -8.61
CA HIS A 67 -72.65 61.63 -10.01
C HIS A 67 -73.65 62.72 -10.41
N ALA A 68 -74.91 62.62 -9.97
CA ALA A 68 -75.95 63.62 -10.21
C ALA A 68 -75.61 64.99 -9.60
N PHE A 69 -75.13 65.03 -8.36
CA PHE A 69 -74.70 66.27 -7.70
C PHE A 69 -73.50 66.90 -8.40
N ARG A 70 -72.49 66.10 -8.72
CA ARG A 70 -71.30 66.56 -9.44
C ARG A 70 -71.64 67.10 -10.83
N ALA A 71 -72.55 66.44 -11.55
CA ALA A 71 -72.94 66.87 -12.88
C ALA A 71 -73.83 68.11 -12.90
N LEU A 72 -74.85 68.16 -12.03
CA LEU A 72 -75.89 69.21 -12.02
C LEU A 72 -75.54 70.42 -11.16
N LEU A 73 -74.93 70.20 -10.00
CA LEU A 73 -74.61 71.24 -9.03
C LEU A 73 -73.13 71.61 -9.02
N LYS A 74 -72.29 70.87 -9.76
CA LYS A 74 -70.83 71.11 -9.86
C LYS A 74 -70.09 71.06 -8.53
N ARG A 75 -70.64 70.30 -7.57
CA ARG A 75 -70.02 70.00 -6.27
C ARG A 75 -70.38 68.59 -5.82
N ALA A 76 -69.64 68.05 -4.86
CA ALA A 76 -70.05 66.82 -4.18
C ALA A 76 -71.28 67.07 -3.27
N PRO A 77 -72.16 66.07 -3.10
CA PRO A 77 -73.24 66.18 -2.12
C PRO A 77 -72.67 66.23 -0.72
N THR A 78 -73.32 66.98 0.18
CA THR A 78 -73.07 66.77 1.61
C THR A 78 -73.71 65.45 2.07
N PRO A 79 -73.24 64.81 3.15
CA PRO A 79 -73.81 63.54 3.62
C PRO A 79 -75.32 63.58 3.87
N VAL A 80 -75.84 64.72 4.36
CA VAL A 80 -77.28 64.93 4.62
C VAL A 80 -78.08 65.06 3.33
N GLU A 81 -77.53 65.73 2.32
CA GLU A 81 -78.17 65.85 1.00
C GLU A 81 -78.15 64.51 0.24
N ALA A 82 -77.04 63.77 0.33
CA ALA A 82 -76.91 62.44 -0.25
C ALA A 82 -77.95 61.49 0.36
N SER A 83 -78.05 61.42 1.70
CA SER A 83 -79.03 60.56 2.37
C SER A 83 -80.47 60.95 2.02
N ALA A 84 -80.80 62.24 1.96
CA ALA A 84 -82.14 62.68 1.58
C ALA A 84 -82.55 62.24 0.16
N GLN A 85 -81.61 62.26 -0.81
CA GLN A 85 -81.90 61.76 -2.16
C GLN A 85 -81.92 60.23 -2.23
N LEU A 86 -81.07 59.54 -1.46
CA LEU A 86 -81.10 58.08 -1.35
C LEU A 86 -82.40 57.58 -0.71
N ASP A 87 -82.90 58.27 0.32
CA ASP A 87 -84.19 57.98 0.93
C ASP A 87 -85.34 58.17 -0.07
N LEU A 88 -85.24 59.18 -0.94
CA LEU A 88 -86.22 59.41 -2.00
C LEU A 88 -86.23 58.24 -3.00
N LEU A 89 -85.06 57.76 -3.42
CA LEU A 89 -84.92 56.55 -4.25
C LEU A 89 -85.46 55.31 -3.53
N GLY A 90 -85.14 55.15 -2.24
CA GLY A 90 -85.62 54.04 -1.41
C GLY A 90 -87.14 54.01 -1.24
N ARG A 91 -87.79 55.19 -1.26
CA ARG A 91 -89.26 55.34 -1.27
C ARG A 91 -89.89 55.13 -2.65
N GLY A 92 -89.12 54.68 -3.64
CA GLY A 92 -89.59 54.37 -4.99
C GLY A 92 -89.61 55.54 -5.96
N ALA A 93 -88.99 56.68 -5.63
CA ALA A 93 -88.83 57.75 -6.61
C ALA A 93 -87.88 57.32 -7.73
N SER A 94 -88.20 57.72 -8.96
CA SER A 94 -87.35 57.40 -10.11
C SER A 94 -86.05 58.22 -10.10
N LYS A 95 -84.95 57.68 -10.68
CA LYS A 95 -83.71 58.44 -10.90
C LYS A 95 -83.96 59.76 -11.66
N THR A 96 -84.89 59.75 -12.61
CA THR A 96 -85.31 60.96 -13.34
C THR A 96 -85.95 62.01 -12.45
N GLU A 97 -86.67 61.59 -11.40
CA GLU A 97 -87.27 62.51 -10.44
C GLU A 97 -86.22 63.15 -9.54
N VAL A 98 -85.25 62.37 -9.04
CA VAL A 98 -84.10 62.89 -8.28
C VAL A 98 -83.31 63.91 -9.11
N LEU A 99 -82.98 63.57 -10.36
CA LEU A 99 -82.30 64.50 -11.27
C LEU A 99 -83.12 65.77 -11.50
N GLY A 100 -84.44 65.65 -11.61
CA GLY A 100 -85.33 66.79 -11.72
C GLY A 100 -85.35 67.68 -10.48
N ASN A 101 -85.52 67.09 -9.30
CA ASN A 101 -85.51 67.81 -8.03
C ASN A 101 -84.19 68.58 -7.83
N LEU A 102 -83.06 67.97 -8.18
CA LEU A 102 -81.76 68.63 -8.14
C LEU A 102 -81.64 69.75 -9.18
N ARG A 103 -82.03 69.48 -10.44
CA ARG A 103 -81.94 70.46 -11.54
C ARG A 103 -82.80 71.70 -11.34
N TRP A 104 -84.02 71.54 -10.81
CA TRP A 104 -84.93 72.63 -10.52
C TRP A 104 -84.91 73.06 -9.05
N SER A 105 -83.91 72.65 -8.26
CA SER A 105 -83.63 73.26 -6.96
C SER A 105 -83.20 74.73 -7.14
N ALA A 106 -83.23 75.52 -6.07
CA ALA A 106 -82.73 76.89 -6.10
C ALA A 106 -81.26 76.96 -6.52
N GLU A 107 -80.46 75.96 -6.12
CA GLU A 107 -79.05 75.85 -6.47
C GLU A 107 -78.86 75.40 -7.92
N GLY A 108 -79.53 74.32 -8.35
CA GLY A 108 -79.43 73.82 -9.72
C GLY A 108 -79.91 74.84 -10.77
N ARG A 109 -80.86 75.71 -10.42
CA ARG A 109 -81.25 76.86 -11.26
C ARG A 109 -80.13 77.91 -11.39
N ARG A 110 -79.35 78.17 -10.34
CA ARG A 110 -78.21 79.10 -10.39
C ARG A 110 -77.07 78.56 -11.27
N VAL A 111 -76.82 77.26 -11.23
CA VAL A 111 -75.78 76.63 -12.06
C VAL A 111 -76.22 76.51 -13.52
N GLY A 112 -77.50 76.18 -13.77
CA GLY A 112 -78.11 76.26 -15.09
C GLY A 112 -77.79 75.12 -16.07
N VAL A 113 -77.28 73.98 -15.60
CA VAL A 113 -76.90 72.82 -16.45
C VAL A 113 -78.10 72.25 -17.21
N GLY A 114 -78.10 72.22 -18.53
CA GLY A 114 -79.15 71.58 -19.33
C GLY A 114 -79.10 70.05 -19.24
N VAL A 115 -80.25 69.39 -19.11
CA VAL A 115 -80.36 67.93 -19.30
C VAL A 115 -81.38 67.66 -20.38
N ALA A 116 -80.91 67.15 -21.52
CA ALA A 116 -81.76 66.88 -22.68
C ALA A 116 -82.80 65.81 -22.33
N GLY A 117 -84.08 66.15 -22.50
CA GLY A 117 -85.22 65.24 -22.25
C GLY A 117 -85.69 65.14 -20.80
N LEU A 118 -85.08 65.86 -19.84
CA LEU A 118 -85.41 65.74 -18.42
C LEU A 118 -86.78 66.35 -18.09
N LEU A 119 -87.11 67.49 -18.67
CA LEU A 119 -88.37 68.22 -18.41
C LEU A 119 -89.63 67.38 -18.65
N PRO A 120 -89.86 66.77 -19.84
CA PRO A 120 -91.08 66.00 -20.07
C PRO A 120 -91.18 64.76 -19.15
N ARG A 121 -90.06 64.08 -18.87
CA ARG A 121 -90.04 62.90 -17.99
C ARG A 121 -90.27 63.26 -16.52
N TYR A 122 -89.72 64.37 -16.08
CA TYR A 122 -89.95 64.87 -14.72
C TYR A 122 -91.39 65.33 -14.52
N LEU A 123 -91.96 66.05 -15.49
CA LEU A 123 -93.37 66.43 -15.44
C LEU A 123 -94.28 65.19 -15.39
N LEU A 124 -93.99 64.17 -16.19
CA LEU A 124 -94.72 62.91 -16.15
C LEU A 124 -94.61 62.22 -14.78
N ALA A 125 -93.40 62.14 -14.22
CA ALA A 125 -93.19 61.59 -12.87
C ALA A 125 -93.94 62.38 -11.78
N LYS A 126 -94.06 63.71 -11.95
CA LYS A 126 -94.79 64.58 -11.01
C LYS A 126 -96.31 64.50 -11.17
N LEU A 127 -96.81 64.37 -12.41
CA LEU A 127 -98.23 64.17 -12.70
C LEU A 127 -98.73 62.83 -12.14
N GLY A 128 -97.91 61.79 -12.17
CA GLY A 128 -98.24 60.47 -11.60
C GLY A 128 -98.50 60.48 -10.09
N ARG A 129 -98.12 61.54 -9.36
CA ARG A 129 -98.40 61.69 -7.93
C ARG A 129 -99.73 62.36 -7.61
N VAL A 130 -100.49 62.80 -8.61
CA VAL A 130 -101.82 63.36 -8.40
C VAL A 130 -102.81 62.20 -8.33
N PRO A 131 -103.43 61.91 -7.15
CA PRO A 131 -104.12 60.66 -6.88
C PRO A 131 -105.34 60.37 -7.76
N LEU A 132 -105.88 61.37 -8.49
CA LEU A 132 -107.01 61.18 -9.41
C LEU A 132 -106.60 61.04 -10.88
N LEU A 133 -105.65 61.85 -11.34
CA LEU A 133 -105.14 61.82 -12.72
C LEU A 133 -104.16 60.66 -12.94
N GLY A 134 -103.46 60.25 -11.87
CA GLY A 134 -102.55 59.12 -11.87
C GLY A 134 -103.26 57.84 -12.30
N TYR A 135 -104.45 57.54 -11.76
CA TYR A 135 -105.13 56.26 -12.00
C TYR A 135 -105.51 56.04 -13.47
N LEU A 136 -105.93 57.10 -14.19
CA LEU A 136 -106.30 57.01 -15.60
C LEU A 136 -105.07 56.89 -16.51
N VAL A 137 -104.01 57.65 -16.21
CA VAL A 137 -102.74 57.59 -16.95
C VAL A 137 -102.04 56.24 -16.70
N GLU A 138 -102.07 55.76 -15.47
CA GLU A 138 -101.50 54.48 -15.05
C GLU A 138 -102.23 53.30 -15.70
N GLY A 139 -103.57 53.34 -15.78
CA GLY A 139 -104.34 52.34 -16.51
C GLY A 139 -103.98 52.28 -18.01
N ALA A 140 -103.88 53.45 -18.67
CA ALA A 140 -103.53 53.52 -20.08
C ALA A 140 -102.08 53.07 -20.35
N VAL A 141 -101.15 53.45 -19.48
CA VAL A 141 -99.74 53.06 -19.57
C VAL A 141 -99.57 51.57 -19.26
N ALA A 142 -100.25 51.02 -18.25
CA ALA A 142 -100.21 49.60 -17.93
C ALA A 142 -100.72 48.74 -19.09
N PHE A 143 -101.81 49.17 -19.74
CA PHE A 143 -102.36 48.45 -20.89
C PHE A 143 -101.43 48.51 -22.11
N ALA A 144 -100.80 49.67 -22.38
CA ALA A 144 -99.82 49.80 -23.46
C ALA A 144 -98.49 49.10 -23.16
N ALA A 145 -98.11 48.97 -21.88
CA ALA A 145 -96.88 48.33 -21.44
C ALA A 145 -96.97 46.80 -21.37
N LEU A 146 -98.17 46.21 -21.27
CA LEU A 146 -98.39 44.76 -21.24
C LEU A 146 -97.63 43.97 -22.34
N PRO A 147 -97.71 44.31 -23.64
CA PRO A 147 -96.95 43.60 -24.66
C PRO A 147 -95.43 43.80 -24.55
N LEU A 148 -94.98 44.95 -24.01
CA LEU A 148 -93.56 45.22 -23.76
C LEU A 148 -93.05 44.42 -22.56
N LEU A 149 -93.82 44.34 -21.48
CA LEU A 149 -93.54 43.53 -20.30
C LEU A 149 -93.48 42.04 -20.66
N ALA A 150 -94.38 41.54 -21.51
CA ALA A 150 -94.32 40.17 -22.00
C ALA A 150 -93.03 39.89 -22.81
N ARG A 151 -92.56 40.86 -23.61
CA ARG A 151 -91.28 40.76 -24.32
C ARG A 151 -90.08 40.80 -23.36
N GLN A 152 -90.12 41.67 -22.34
CA GLN A 152 -89.07 41.77 -21.33
C GLN A 152 -89.00 40.51 -20.47
N LEU A 153 -90.14 39.91 -20.08
CA LEU A 153 -90.20 38.65 -19.37
C LEU A 153 -89.58 37.52 -20.19
N ARG A 154 -89.94 37.39 -21.47
CA ARG A 154 -89.32 36.37 -22.35
C ARG A 154 -87.81 36.58 -22.53
N ALA A 155 -87.37 37.83 -22.64
CA ALA A 155 -85.95 38.14 -22.74
C ALA A 155 -85.20 37.81 -21.43
N ALA A 156 -85.82 38.08 -20.28
CA ALA A 156 -85.28 37.72 -18.97
C ALA A 156 -85.23 36.20 -18.78
N ASP A 157 -86.30 35.47 -19.12
CA ASP A 157 -86.35 34.00 -19.05
C ASP A 157 -85.28 33.36 -19.96
N ALA A 158 -85.09 33.90 -21.17
CA ALA A 158 -84.05 33.46 -22.08
C ALA A 158 -82.65 33.73 -21.51
N ALA A 159 -82.44 34.88 -20.87
CA ALA A 159 -81.17 35.23 -20.23
C ALA A 159 -80.88 34.33 -19.01
N ILE A 160 -81.89 34.03 -18.18
CA ILE A 160 -81.78 33.11 -17.04
C ILE A 160 -81.45 31.70 -17.54
N SER A 161 -82.17 31.21 -18.55
CA SER A 161 -81.95 29.88 -19.12
C SER A 161 -80.55 29.73 -19.74
N ALA A 162 -80.06 30.79 -20.40
CA ALA A 162 -78.69 30.85 -20.91
C ALA A 162 -77.66 30.86 -19.76
N GLY A 163 -77.94 31.58 -18.67
CA GLY A 163 -77.14 31.60 -17.46
C GLY A 163 -77.05 30.23 -16.80
N ASP A 164 -78.17 29.54 -16.61
CA ASP A 164 -78.23 28.20 -16.01
C ASP A 164 -77.48 27.17 -16.87
N SER A 165 -77.58 27.27 -18.19
CA SER A 165 -76.83 26.41 -19.12
C SER A 165 -75.32 26.67 -19.03
N ALA A 166 -74.91 27.93 -18.92
CA ALA A 166 -73.50 28.29 -18.74
C ALA A 166 -72.94 27.84 -17.39
N LEU A 167 -73.72 27.96 -16.32
CA LEU A 167 -73.36 27.45 -14.99
C LEU A 167 -73.27 25.92 -15.00
N GLY A 168 -74.20 25.23 -15.64
CA GLY A 168 -74.16 23.78 -15.82
C GLY A 168 -72.94 23.32 -16.61
N ALA A 169 -72.57 24.04 -17.67
CA ALA A 169 -71.34 23.77 -18.43
C ALA A 169 -70.09 24.02 -17.56
N GLY A 170 -70.07 25.09 -16.77
CA GLY A 170 -69.00 25.39 -15.82
C GLY A 170 -68.84 24.32 -14.74
N GLN A 171 -69.94 23.86 -14.16
CA GLN A 171 -69.93 22.77 -13.18
C GLN A 171 -69.41 21.47 -13.77
N LYS A 172 -69.82 21.11 -14.99
CA LYS A 172 -69.30 19.93 -15.70
C LYS A 172 -67.80 20.04 -15.99
N ALA A 173 -67.33 21.22 -16.41
CA ALA A 173 -65.91 21.45 -16.66
C ALA A 173 -65.07 21.35 -15.36
N LEU A 174 -65.60 21.87 -14.24
CA LEU A 174 -64.95 21.75 -12.94
C LEU A 174 -64.93 20.30 -12.43
N ALA A 175 -66.04 19.56 -12.59
CA ALA A 175 -66.10 18.14 -12.24
C ALA A 175 -65.08 17.32 -13.05
N ALA A 176 -65.02 17.51 -14.37
CA ALA A 176 -64.02 16.84 -15.21
C ALA A 176 -62.58 17.19 -14.79
N ARG A 177 -62.32 18.44 -14.38
CA ARG A 177 -61.00 18.84 -13.87
C ARG A 177 -60.68 18.22 -12.52
N ALA A 178 -61.67 18.05 -11.64
CA ALA A 178 -61.51 17.35 -10.37
C ALA A 178 -61.20 15.86 -10.59
N ASP A 179 -61.87 15.21 -11.55
CA ASP A 179 -61.60 13.81 -11.91
C ASP A 179 -60.17 13.61 -12.41
N VAL A 180 -59.68 14.50 -13.28
CA VAL A 180 -58.29 14.47 -13.76
C VAL A 180 -57.29 14.68 -12.63
N LEU A 181 -57.60 15.55 -11.66
CA LEU A 181 -56.73 15.75 -10.49
C LEU A 181 -56.73 14.54 -9.57
N ASN A 182 -57.88 13.91 -9.34
CA ASN A 182 -57.97 12.69 -8.54
C ASN A 182 -57.20 11.55 -9.20
N GLN A 183 -57.31 11.39 -10.52
CA GLN A 183 -56.54 10.40 -11.26
C GLN A 183 -55.03 10.62 -11.10
N ARG A 184 -54.56 11.87 -11.18
CA ARG A 184 -53.14 12.20 -10.92
C ARG A 184 -52.71 11.91 -9.48
N ILE A 185 -53.58 12.13 -8.49
CA ILE A 185 -53.29 11.80 -7.10
C ILE A 185 -53.12 10.29 -6.94
N ASP A 186 -53.97 9.49 -7.59
CA ASP A 186 -53.89 8.04 -7.52
C ASP A 186 -52.66 7.50 -8.27
N ASP A 187 -52.29 8.08 -9.42
CA ASP A 187 -51.04 7.77 -10.12
C ASP A 187 -49.81 8.05 -9.23
N LEU A 188 -49.78 9.21 -8.55
CA LEU A 188 -48.71 9.57 -7.62
C LEU A 188 -48.64 8.63 -6.41
N ARG A 189 -49.78 8.17 -5.90
CA ARG A 189 -49.84 7.16 -4.83
C ARG A 189 -49.30 5.81 -5.32
N GLY A 190 -49.60 5.41 -6.55
CA GLY A 190 -49.05 4.22 -7.19
C GLY A 190 -47.52 4.29 -7.27
N LEU A 191 -46.98 5.39 -7.80
CA LEU A 191 -45.53 5.60 -7.89
C LEU A 191 -44.84 5.62 -6.51
N ALA A 192 -45.47 6.26 -5.51
CA ALA A 192 -44.94 6.27 -4.16
C ALA A 192 -44.91 4.86 -3.54
N HIS A 193 -45.91 4.03 -3.83
CA HIS A 193 -45.94 2.64 -3.39
C HIS A 193 -44.84 1.80 -4.07
N GLU A 194 -44.66 1.94 -5.38
CA GLU A 194 -43.59 1.26 -6.12
C GLU A 194 -42.19 1.65 -5.62
N LEU A 195 -41.96 2.94 -5.36
CA LEU A 195 -40.72 3.42 -4.75
C LEU A 195 -40.51 2.85 -3.34
N GLY A 196 -41.59 2.68 -2.57
CA GLY A 196 -41.54 2.02 -1.26
C GLY A 196 -41.07 0.56 -1.38
N LEU A 197 -41.67 -0.20 -2.29
CA LEU A 197 -41.28 -1.60 -2.54
C LEU A 197 -39.83 -1.71 -3.03
N ALA A 198 -39.41 -0.83 -3.94
CA ALA A 198 -38.02 -0.79 -4.43
C ALA A 198 -37.03 -0.45 -3.31
N ARG A 199 -37.39 0.49 -2.43
CA ARG A 199 -36.57 0.84 -1.25
C ARG A 199 -36.43 -0.35 -0.30
N ASP A 200 -37.52 -1.05 -0.02
CA ASP A 200 -37.51 -2.18 0.91
C ASP A 200 -36.74 -3.39 0.33
N GLU A 201 -36.73 -3.56 -0.99
CA GLU A 201 -35.85 -4.51 -1.68
C GLU A 201 -34.36 -4.12 -1.58
N LEU A 202 -34.05 -2.84 -1.80
CA LEU A 202 -32.68 -2.32 -1.60
C LEU A 202 -32.19 -2.51 -0.16
N ILE A 203 -33.04 -2.27 0.84
CA ILE A 203 -32.70 -2.51 2.25
C ILE A 203 -32.43 -4.00 2.49
N ARG A 204 -33.25 -4.89 1.93
CA ARG A 204 -33.02 -6.35 2.04
C ARG A 204 -31.71 -6.77 1.41
N THR A 205 -31.39 -6.30 0.20
CA THR A 205 -30.12 -6.63 -0.47
C THR A 205 -28.92 -6.09 0.29
N LEU A 206 -28.99 -4.86 0.84
CA LEU A 206 -27.93 -4.30 1.67
C LEU A 206 -27.71 -5.12 2.95
N ASN A 207 -28.78 -5.54 3.62
CA ASN A 207 -28.67 -6.38 4.82
C ASN A 207 -28.04 -7.75 4.50
N MET A 208 -28.39 -8.38 3.37
CA MET A 208 -27.75 -9.63 2.95
C MET A 208 -26.26 -9.45 2.65
N ILE A 209 -25.88 -8.34 2.02
CA ILE A 209 -24.46 -8.04 1.75
C ILE A 209 -23.70 -7.82 3.06
N ASP A 210 -24.26 -7.04 3.98
CA ASP A 210 -23.67 -6.78 5.30
C ASP A 210 -23.49 -8.08 6.10
N GLU A 211 -24.49 -8.95 6.12
CA GLU A 211 -24.40 -10.26 6.77
C GLU A 211 -23.36 -11.17 6.09
N GLY A 212 -23.29 -11.17 4.76
CA GLY A 212 -22.27 -11.90 4.01
C GLY A 212 -20.84 -11.39 4.25
N LEU A 213 -20.66 -10.07 4.39
CA LEU A 213 -19.38 -9.47 4.73
C LEU A 213 -18.98 -9.80 6.17
N ARG A 214 -19.91 -9.74 7.13
CA ARG A 214 -19.65 -10.15 8.52
C ARG A 214 -19.26 -11.63 8.62
N ALA A 215 -19.96 -12.51 7.90
CA ALA A 215 -19.64 -13.93 7.86
C ALA A 215 -18.26 -14.20 7.24
N ARG A 216 -17.86 -13.44 6.22
CA ARG A 216 -16.51 -13.54 5.64
C ARG A 216 -15.44 -13.00 6.60
N ALA A 217 -15.70 -11.89 7.27
CA ALA A 217 -14.78 -11.31 8.25
C ALA A 217 -14.52 -12.28 9.41
N SER A 218 -15.57 -12.87 9.98
CA SER A 218 -15.43 -13.86 11.06
C SER A 218 -14.72 -15.13 10.58
N ALA A 219 -14.99 -15.60 9.36
CA ALA A 219 -14.27 -16.72 8.78
C ALA A 219 -12.76 -16.42 8.60
N THR A 220 -12.41 -15.20 8.19
CA THR A 220 -11.00 -14.79 8.09
C THR A 220 -10.32 -14.66 9.45
N GLU A 221 -11.01 -14.15 10.47
CA GLU A 221 -10.49 -14.11 11.85
C GLU A 221 -10.21 -15.51 12.38
N VAL A 222 -11.15 -16.44 12.21
CA VAL A 222 -10.96 -17.85 12.60
C VAL A 222 -9.79 -18.49 11.86
N ALA A 223 -9.63 -18.20 10.55
CA ALA A 223 -8.52 -18.72 9.77
C ALA A 223 -7.16 -18.14 10.21
N LEU A 224 -7.12 -16.85 10.59
CA LEU A 224 -5.91 -16.22 11.13
C LEU A 224 -5.53 -16.80 12.49
N ASP A 225 -6.51 -17.01 13.38
CA ASP A 225 -6.29 -17.66 14.67
C ASP A 225 -5.78 -19.10 14.51
N ASP A 226 -6.33 -19.86 13.56
CA ASP A 226 -5.85 -21.21 13.28
C ASP A 226 -4.41 -21.21 12.74
N LEU A 227 -4.07 -20.26 11.86
CA LEU A 227 -2.71 -20.12 11.34
C LEU A 227 -1.73 -19.70 12.43
N ALA A 228 -2.13 -18.79 13.34
CA ALA A 228 -1.32 -18.39 14.48
C ALA A 228 -1.07 -19.58 15.44
N ARG A 229 -2.08 -20.41 15.70
CA ARG A 229 -1.92 -21.65 16.49
C ARG A 229 -0.95 -22.62 15.82
N ARG A 230 -1.11 -22.89 14.52
CA ARG A 230 -0.18 -23.74 13.75
C ARG A 230 1.26 -23.22 13.78
N GLN A 231 1.45 -21.91 13.68
CA GLN A 231 2.78 -21.32 13.78
C GLN A 231 3.38 -21.53 15.17
N HIS A 232 2.58 -21.33 16.23
CA HIS A 232 3.02 -21.57 17.59
C HIS A 232 3.40 -23.04 17.83
N ASP A 233 2.60 -23.98 17.31
CA ASP A 233 2.88 -25.41 17.41
C ASP A 233 4.17 -25.78 16.66
N LEU A 234 4.38 -25.24 15.46
CA LEU A 234 5.61 -25.45 14.68
C LEU A 234 6.85 -24.86 15.38
N GLU A 235 6.71 -23.71 16.03
CA GLU A 235 7.78 -23.13 16.85
C GLU A 235 8.09 -23.99 18.08
N GLY A 236 7.06 -24.59 18.70
CA GLY A 236 7.21 -25.58 19.76
C GLY A 236 8.01 -26.80 19.29
N VAL A 237 7.59 -27.43 18.19
CA VAL A 237 8.29 -28.59 17.61
C VAL A 237 9.74 -28.25 17.25
N ARG A 238 9.99 -27.09 16.65
CA ARG A 238 11.36 -26.64 16.33
C ARG A 238 12.23 -26.45 17.57
N ARG A 239 11.66 -25.93 18.68
CA ARG A 239 12.40 -25.81 19.95
C ARG A 239 12.75 -27.19 20.50
N ASP A 240 11.82 -28.14 20.45
CA ASP A 240 12.05 -29.50 20.92
C ASP A 240 13.12 -30.22 20.08
N GLU A 241 13.08 -30.05 18.75
CA GLU A 241 14.13 -30.57 17.85
C GLU A 241 15.50 -29.95 18.13
N LEU A 242 15.57 -28.63 18.35
CA LEU A 242 16.82 -27.95 18.70
C LEU A 242 17.36 -28.42 20.05
N GLU A 243 16.49 -28.65 21.04
CA GLU A 243 16.89 -29.18 22.33
C GLU A 243 17.40 -30.62 22.21
N PHE A 244 16.74 -31.45 21.38
CA PHE A 244 17.18 -32.80 21.07
C PHE A 244 18.57 -32.81 20.40
N VAL A 245 18.78 -31.97 19.38
CA VAL A 245 20.07 -31.83 18.71
C VAL A 245 21.13 -31.34 19.69
N ARG A 246 20.83 -30.33 20.50
CA ARG A 246 21.76 -29.81 21.52
C ARG A 246 22.15 -30.87 22.53
N ARG A 247 21.19 -31.68 23.02
CA ARG A 247 21.46 -32.81 23.91
C ARG A 247 22.36 -33.85 23.23
N ARG A 248 22.13 -34.13 21.95
CA ARG A 248 22.94 -35.09 21.18
C ARG A 248 24.37 -34.58 20.94
N VAL A 249 24.54 -33.30 20.62
CA VAL A 249 25.85 -32.66 20.48
C VAL A 249 26.62 -32.73 21.81
N TYR A 250 25.96 -32.48 22.94
CA TYR A 250 26.59 -32.60 24.26
C TYR A 250 27.09 -34.03 24.55
N VAL A 251 26.29 -35.04 24.18
CA VAL A 251 26.70 -36.45 24.32
C VAL A 251 27.88 -36.78 23.40
N MET A 252 27.87 -36.28 22.16
CA MET A 252 28.98 -36.47 21.23
C MET A 252 30.27 -35.83 21.72
N ASP A 253 30.20 -34.60 22.23
CA ASP A 253 31.35 -33.86 22.73
C ASP A 253 32.02 -34.61 23.90
N ARG A 254 31.21 -35.08 24.85
CA ARG A 254 31.69 -35.91 25.96
C ARG A 254 32.31 -37.23 25.51
N TRP A 255 31.77 -37.84 24.46
CA TRP A 255 32.34 -39.06 23.88
C TRP A 255 33.68 -38.78 23.17
N PHE A 256 33.80 -37.66 22.45
CA PHE A 256 35.06 -37.24 21.83
C PHE A 256 36.14 -36.95 22.87
N GLU A 257 35.79 -36.32 23.98
CA GLU A 257 36.73 -36.06 25.07
C GLU A 257 37.22 -37.38 25.71
N ALA A 258 36.32 -38.34 25.91
CA ALA A 258 36.71 -39.69 26.37
C ALA A 258 37.60 -40.42 25.36
N LEU A 259 37.31 -40.30 24.05
CA LEU A 259 38.11 -40.91 23.00
C LEU A 259 39.52 -40.31 22.93
N ARG A 260 39.64 -38.98 23.06
CA ARG A 260 40.94 -38.30 23.12
C ARG A 260 41.77 -38.80 24.30
N GLY A 261 41.17 -38.89 25.49
CA GLY A 261 41.86 -39.43 26.67
C GLY A 261 42.37 -40.87 26.45
N ALA A 262 41.58 -41.73 25.80
CA ALA A 262 42.00 -43.09 25.49
C ALA A 262 43.15 -43.15 24.47
N LEU A 263 43.19 -42.25 23.48
CA LEU A 263 44.28 -42.17 22.51
C LEU A 263 45.58 -41.69 23.17
N ASP A 264 45.51 -40.69 24.04
CA ASP A 264 46.67 -40.19 24.79
C ASP A 264 47.30 -41.30 25.65
N GLU A 265 46.48 -42.17 26.26
CA GLU A 265 46.96 -43.33 27.01
C GLU A 265 47.70 -44.35 26.12
N VAL A 266 47.21 -44.58 24.90
CA VAL A 266 47.84 -45.48 23.92
C VAL A 266 49.18 -44.91 23.45
N GLU A 267 49.24 -43.61 23.13
CA GLU A 267 50.48 -42.94 22.73
C GLU A 267 51.53 -42.98 23.84
N LEU A 268 51.13 -42.75 25.10
CA LEU A 268 52.00 -42.89 26.28
C LEU A 268 52.47 -44.34 26.48
N ALA A 269 51.66 -45.34 26.12
CA ALA A 269 52.08 -46.75 26.16
C ALA A 269 53.08 -47.07 25.05
N ALA A 270 52.88 -46.55 23.84
CA ALA A 270 53.78 -46.72 22.71
C ALA A 270 55.15 -46.07 22.97
N GLY A 271 55.18 -44.83 23.46
CA GLY A 271 56.43 -44.15 23.80
C GLY A 271 57.27 -44.88 24.85
N ARG A 272 56.62 -45.52 25.84
CA ARG A 272 57.30 -46.37 26.84
C ARG A 272 57.89 -47.64 26.23
N ARG A 273 57.30 -48.18 25.16
CA ARG A 273 57.83 -49.35 24.45
C ARG A 273 59.08 -48.98 23.65
N ASP A 274 59.03 -47.87 22.90
CA ASP A 274 60.17 -47.41 22.09
C ASP A 274 61.40 -47.06 22.93
N ALA A 275 61.19 -46.47 24.11
CA ALA A 275 62.27 -46.18 25.04
C ALA A 275 63.01 -47.46 25.49
N ARG A 276 62.27 -48.54 25.77
CA ARG A 276 62.85 -49.83 26.17
C ARG A 276 63.60 -50.52 25.04
N VAL A 277 63.11 -50.42 23.80
CA VAL A 277 63.80 -50.96 22.63
C VAL A 277 65.15 -50.26 22.44
N ARG A 278 65.17 -48.92 22.47
CA ARG A 278 66.41 -48.15 22.33
C ARG A 278 67.44 -48.44 23.43
N GLU A 279 66.99 -48.62 24.66
CA GLU A 279 67.87 -48.94 25.79
C GLU A 279 68.49 -50.35 25.66
N PHE A 280 67.72 -51.31 25.14
CA PHE A 280 68.21 -52.66 24.85
C PHE A 280 69.24 -52.65 23.72
N GLU A 281 68.95 -51.97 22.61
CA GLU A 281 69.87 -51.85 21.46
C GLU A 281 71.22 -51.23 21.85
N ALA A 282 71.22 -50.20 22.70
CA ALA A 282 72.45 -49.58 23.19
C ALA A 282 73.31 -50.56 23.99
N ARG A 283 72.70 -51.30 24.94
CA ARG A 283 73.40 -52.30 25.75
C ARG A 283 73.97 -53.45 24.92
N THR A 284 73.23 -53.90 23.90
CA THR A 284 73.70 -54.95 22.99
C THR A 284 74.91 -54.49 22.17
N ARG A 285 74.91 -53.24 21.69
CA ARG A 285 76.05 -52.68 20.95
C ARG A 285 77.30 -52.64 21.81
N ASP A 286 77.20 -52.10 23.02
CA ASP A 286 78.34 -51.99 23.94
C ASP A 286 78.94 -53.37 24.29
N ALA A 287 78.08 -54.39 24.44
CA ALA A 287 78.51 -55.76 24.69
C ALA A 287 79.25 -56.41 23.50
N ILE A 288 78.82 -56.12 22.27
CA ILE A 288 79.48 -56.63 21.05
C ILE A 288 80.86 -55.98 20.89
N THR A 289 80.94 -54.65 21.05
CA THR A 289 82.21 -53.93 20.97
C THR A 289 83.21 -54.38 22.04
N ALA A 290 82.72 -54.69 23.26
CA ALA A 290 83.57 -55.23 24.32
C ALA A 290 84.06 -56.67 24.04
N ALA A 291 83.25 -57.48 23.34
CA ALA A 291 83.58 -58.86 23.02
C ALA A 291 84.61 -59.01 21.87
N ASP A 292 84.69 -58.04 20.95
CA ASP A 292 85.62 -58.10 19.81
C ASP A 292 87.08 -57.78 20.19
N GLY A 293 87.34 -57.34 21.45
CA GLY A 293 88.67 -57.44 22.08
C GLY A 293 89.84 -56.78 21.35
N GLY A 294 89.58 -55.83 20.44
CA GLY A 294 90.60 -55.19 19.60
C GLY A 294 91.00 -55.97 18.34
N ALA A 295 90.37 -57.12 18.07
CA ALA A 295 90.59 -57.91 16.85
C ALA A 295 90.18 -57.13 15.59
N SER A 296 89.15 -56.28 15.66
CA SER A 296 88.77 -55.35 14.60
C SER A 296 89.96 -54.49 14.14
N ALA A 297 90.70 -53.85 15.06
CA ALA A 297 91.81 -52.98 14.67
C ALA A 297 92.88 -53.70 13.82
N ALA A 298 93.27 -54.91 14.22
CA ALA A 298 94.26 -55.72 13.49
C ALA A 298 93.71 -56.25 12.15
N ARG A 299 92.42 -56.59 12.09
CA ARG A 299 91.71 -56.98 10.87
C ARG A 299 91.68 -55.83 9.86
N LEU A 300 91.33 -54.63 10.33
CA LEU A 300 91.29 -53.42 9.53
C LEU A 300 92.66 -53.07 8.95
N ASP A 301 93.72 -53.14 9.77
CA ASP A 301 95.07 -52.83 9.32
C ASP A 301 95.55 -53.75 8.20
N ARG A 302 95.27 -55.07 8.31
CA ARG A 302 95.65 -56.03 7.26
C ARG A 302 94.89 -55.80 5.95
N TRP A 303 93.62 -55.42 6.01
CA TRP A 303 92.85 -55.09 4.82
C TRP A 303 93.31 -53.77 4.18
N LEU A 304 93.67 -52.79 5.01
CA LEU A 304 94.26 -51.53 4.56
C LEU A 304 95.63 -51.73 3.88
N ASP A 305 96.47 -52.63 4.40
CA ASP A 305 97.76 -52.96 3.77
C ASP A 305 97.57 -53.55 2.37
N ALA A 306 96.52 -54.34 2.17
CA ALA A 306 96.20 -54.86 0.84
C ALA A 306 95.64 -53.81 -0.13
N LEU A 307 95.05 -52.72 0.39
CA LEU A 307 94.59 -51.58 -0.40
C LEU A 307 95.71 -50.59 -0.74
N GLN A 308 96.87 -50.67 -0.08
CA GLN A 308 98.00 -49.77 -0.28
C GLN A 308 98.34 -49.50 -1.76
N PRO A 309 98.33 -50.48 -2.68
CA PRO A 309 98.67 -50.22 -4.08
C PRO A 309 97.76 -49.20 -4.80
N ALA A 310 96.50 -49.04 -4.38
CA ALA A 310 95.59 -48.03 -4.94
C ALA A 310 95.41 -46.79 -4.07
N CYS A 311 95.94 -46.80 -2.85
CA CYS A 311 96.03 -45.64 -1.98
C CYS A 311 97.30 -44.83 -2.26
N ALA A 312 97.59 -44.55 -3.54
CA ALA A 312 98.61 -43.55 -3.87
C ALA A 312 98.21 -42.18 -3.29
N ALA A 313 99.18 -41.35 -2.91
CA ALA A 313 98.91 -40.04 -2.33
C ALA A 313 97.94 -39.24 -3.21
N GLY A 314 96.79 -38.85 -2.63
CA GLY A 314 95.73 -38.11 -3.33
C GLY A 314 94.64 -38.97 -4.00
N ALA A 315 94.70 -40.30 -3.91
CA ALA A 315 93.59 -41.15 -4.38
C ALA A 315 92.31 -40.88 -3.57
N ARG A 316 91.18 -40.74 -4.26
CA ARG A 316 89.85 -40.61 -3.65
C ARG A 316 89.33 -41.99 -3.26
N VAL A 317 89.07 -42.18 -1.98
CA VAL A 317 88.56 -43.43 -1.44
C VAL A 317 87.20 -43.17 -0.80
N VAL A 318 86.18 -43.91 -1.20
CA VAL A 318 84.88 -43.87 -0.52
C VAL A 318 84.78 -45.08 0.40
N THR A 319 84.38 -44.83 1.63
CA THR A 319 84.08 -45.87 2.61
C THR A 319 82.57 -45.91 2.84
N ILE A 320 82.01 -47.11 2.85
CA ILE A 320 80.60 -47.34 3.13
C ILE A 320 80.52 -48.09 4.45
N GLY A 321 80.31 -47.34 5.53
CA GLY A 321 80.24 -47.90 6.88
C GLY A 321 80.89 -46.98 7.90
N ASP A 322 81.64 -47.57 8.81
CA ASP A 322 82.18 -46.94 10.01
C ASP A 322 83.22 -45.83 9.71
N ASP A 323 83.16 -44.75 10.46
CA ASP A 323 84.01 -43.57 10.31
C ASP A 323 85.48 -43.87 10.67
N ASP A 324 85.73 -44.93 11.44
CA ASP A 324 87.07 -45.41 11.79
C ASP A 324 87.96 -45.71 10.56
N TRP A 325 87.35 -46.08 9.42
CA TRP A 325 88.10 -46.31 8.18
C TRP A 325 88.66 -45.02 7.58
N ASN A 326 87.93 -43.92 7.69
CA ASN A 326 88.35 -42.66 7.12
C ASN A 326 89.61 -42.14 7.79
N GLU A 327 89.66 -42.19 9.13
CA GLU A 327 90.82 -41.75 9.88
C GLU A 327 92.07 -42.57 9.50
N ARG A 328 91.91 -43.90 9.39
CA ARG A 328 93.03 -44.80 9.03
C ARG A 328 93.48 -44.67 7.57
N LEU A 329 92.56 -44.41 6.64
CA LEU A 329 92.89 -44.13 5.24
C LEU A 329 93.56 -42.76 5.08
N ALA A 330 93.07 -41.74 5.79
CA ALA A 330 93.67 -40.42 5.82
C ALA A 330 95.10 -40.46 6.38
N ALA A 331 95.35 -41.27 7.41
CA ALA A 331 96.69 -41.49 7.96
C ALA A 331 97.68 -42.10 6.95
N ARG A 332 97.19 -42.80 5.90
CA ARG A 332 98.00 -43.33 4.80
C ARG A 332 98.04 -42.40 3.56
N GLY A 333 97.52 -41.17 3.66
CA GLY A 333 97.59 -40.15 2.60
C GLY A 333 96.48 -40.23 1.54
N ALA A 334 95.43 -41.02 1.78
CA ALA A 334 94.24 -41.06 0.91
C ALA A 334 93.23 -39.97 1.28
N ILE A 335 92.44 -39.51 0.30
CA ILE A 335 91.31 -38.60 0.54
C ILE A 335 90.08 -39.47 0.74
N ALA A 336 89.78 -39.79 2.00
CA ALA A 336 88.66 -40.65 2.37
C ALA A 336 87.36 -39.86 2.57
N THR A 337 86.25 -40.34 2.02
CA THR A 337 84.89 -39.84 2.29
C THR A 337 84.04 -40.99 2.78
N SER A 338 83.40 -40.82 3.94
CA SER A 338 82.52 -41.84 4.53
C SER A 338 81.08 -41.48 4.21
N PHE A 339 80.32 -42.49 3.81
CA PHE A 339 78.87 -42.46 3.87
C PHE A 339 78.41 -43.09 5.19
N ALA A 340 78.79 -42.48 6.31
CA ALA A 340 78.26 -42.82 7.62
C ALA A 340 76.86 -42.21 7.76
N GLY A 341 75.86 -43.05 7.99
CA GLY A 341 74.50 -42.58 8.26
C GLY A 341 73.40 -43.32 7.51
N THR A 342 73.72 -44.16 6.52
CA THR A 342 72.75 -45.15 6.02
C THR A 342 72.65 -46.32 6.99
N ARG A 343 72.22 -46.05 8.24
CA ARG A 343 71.39 -47.03 8.94
C ARG A 343 70.22 -47.33 8.01
N ALA A 344 69.85 -48.59 7.90
CA ALA A 344 68.94 -49.12 6.88
C ALA A 344 67.48 -48.57 6.90
N GLY A 345 67.25 -47.31 7.30
CA GLY A 345 65.92 -46.71 7.40
C GLY A 345 65.81 -45.20 7.12
N ASP A 346 66.80 -44.34 7.43
CA ASP A 346 66.52 -42.88 7.53
C ASP A 346 67.48 -41.92 6.80
N GLY A 347 68.45 -42.43 6.03
CA GLY A 347 69.33 -41.61 5.19
C GLY A 347 68.97 -41.69 3.70
N PRO A 348 69.36 -40.71 2.85
CA PRO A 348 69.35 -40.90 1.40
C PRO A 348 70.07 -42.23 1.12
N GLY A 349 69.41 -43.12 0.38
CA GLY A 349 69.85 -44.51 0.29
C GLY A 349 71.30 -44.58 -0.20
N LEU A 350 72.03 -45.65 0.12
CA LEU A 350 73.39 -45.86 -0.40
C LEU A 350 73.47 -45.67 -1.93
N ARG A 351 72.39 -46.05 -2.62
CA ARG A 351 72.15 -45.77 -4.03
C ARG A 351 72.25 -44.28 -4.37
N ASP A 352 71.54 -43.42 -3.62
CA ASP A 352 71.56 -41.97 -3.81
C ASP A 352 72.94 -41.41 -3.48
N ALA A 353 73.58 -41.89 -2.41
CA ALA A 353 74.93 -41.46 -2.04
C ALA A 353 75.94 -41.74 -3.16
N LEU A 354 75.93 -42.96 -3.73
CA LEU A 354 76.77 -43.30 -4.87
C LEU A 354 76.34 -42.59 -6.15
N ALA A 355 75.06 -42.31 -6.35
CA ALA A 355 74.55 -41.56 -7.50
C ALA A 355 75.19 -40.16 -7.64
N HIS A 356 75.51 -39.51 -6.52
CA HIS A 356 76.17 -38.19 -6.49
C HIS A 356 77.69 -38.24 -6.69
N VAL A 357 78.29 -39.44 -6.70
CA VAL A 357 79.71 -39.60 -7.02
C VAL A 357 79.88 -39.61 -8.54
N GLU A 358 80.83 -38.80 -9.03
CA GLU A 358 81.17 -38.70 -10.45
C GLU A 358 81.68 -40.04 -11.00
N ASP A 359 81.38 -40.30 -12.28
CA ASP A 359 81.79 -41.54 -12.94
C ASP A 359 83.31 -41.64 -13.04
N SER A 360 83.86 -42.82 -12.77
CA SER A 360 85.30 -43.13 -12.85
C SER A 360 86.22 -42.19 -12.03
N CYS A 361 85.73 -41.62 -10.93
CA CYS A 361 86.51 -40.69 -10.11
C CYS A 361 87.17 -41.33 -8.88
N LEU A 362 86.75 -42.54 -8.49
CA LEU A 362 87.23 -43.20 -7.28
C LEU A 362 88.42 -44.11 -7.57
N GLY A 363 89.47 -43.97 -6.76
CA GLY A 363 90.61 -44.88 -6.75
C GLY A 363 90.33 -46.16 -5.96
N ALA A 364 89.50 -46.06 -4.91
CA ALA A 364 88.98 -47.24 -4.22
C ALA A 364 87.59 -47.03 -3.61
N LEU A 365 86.84 -48.11 -3.50
CA LEU A 365 85.56 -48.19 -2.79
C LEU A 365 85.65 -49.29 -1.74
N VAL A 366 85.35 -48.97 -0.49
CA VAL A 366 85.56 -49.86 0.65
C VAL A 366 84.26 -50.08 1.40
N ALA A 367 83.85 -51.34 1.53
CA ALA A 367 82.67 -51.77 2.25
C ALA A 367 83.07 -52.86 3.27
N PRO A 368 83.53 -52.50 4.47
CA PRO A 368 84.08 -53.44 5.46
C PRO A 368 83.04 -54.39 6.06
N ALA A 369 81.75 -54.03 5.95
CA ALA A 369 80.60 -54.77 6.45
C ALA A 369 79.61 -55.10 5.32
N PHE A 370 80.12 -55.61 4.19
CA PHE A 370 79.34 -55.79 2.97
C PHE A 370 78.01 -56.56 3.13
N PRO A 371 77.92 -57.66 3.92
CA PRO A 371 76.66 -58.36 4.12
C PRO A 371 75.53 -57.48 4.70
N ALA A 372 75.86 -56.46 5.50
CA ALA A 372 74.87 -55.52 6.02
C ALA A 372 74.37 -54.56 4.93
N LEU A 373 75.22 -54.18 3.99
CA LEU A 373 74.85 -53.31 2.86
C LEU A 373 73.87 -53.98 1.91
N LEU A 374 73.98 -55.30 1.75
CA LEU A 374 73.08 -56.08 0.90
C LEU A 374 71.60 -56.07 1.35
N ARG A 375 71.31 -55.53 2.54
CA ARG A 375 69.94 -55.27 2.98
C ARG A 375 69.33 -54.04 2.32
N ALA A 376 70.18 -53.03 2.09
CA ALA A 376 69.76 -51.74 1.56
C ALA A 376 69.87 -51.68 0.04
N ILE A 377 70.80 -52.45 -0.55
CA ILE A 377 71.03 -52.47 -2.00
C ILE A 377 71.27 -53.91 -2.48
N PRO A 378 70.58 -54.37 -3.54
CA PRO A 378 70.90 -55.64 -4.20
C PRO A 378 72.37 -55.71 -4.63
N ALA A 379 72.95 -56.93 -4.64
CA ALA A 379 74.37 -57.11 -4.93
C ALA A 379 74.75 -56.67 -6.35
N ASP A 380 73.88 -56.93 -7.32
CA ASP A 380 74.01 -56.49 -8.71
C ASP A 380 73.97 -54.96 -8.83
N GLU A 381 73.00 -54.31 -8.17
CA GLU A 381 72.91 -52.85 -8.18
C GLU A 381 74.12 -52.18 -7.51
N PHE A 382 74.65 -52.79 -6.44
CA PHE A 382 75.89 -52.34 -5.81
C PHE A 382 77.10 -52.47 -6.75
N VAL A 383 77.21 -53.62 -7.44
CA VAL A 383 78.32 -53.87 -8.38
C VAL A 383 78.25 -52.90 -9.56
N ASP A 384 77.06 -52.63 -10.09
CA ASP A 384 76.86 -51.64 -11.15
C ASP A 384 77.25 -50.23 -10.69
N ALA A 385 76.82 -49.84 -9.48
CA ALA A 385 77.18 -48.56 -8.90
C ALA A 385 78.70 -48.45 -8.68
N ALA A 386 79.34 -49.49 -8.15
CA ALA A 386 80.79 -49.57 -7.96
C ALA A 386 81.54 -49.47 -9.30
N THR A 387 81.07 -50.16 -10.34
CA THR A 387 81.66 -50.15 -11.68
C THR A 387 81.62 -48.78 -12.31
N ARG A 388 80.53 -48.04 -12.10
CA ARG A 388 80.37 -46.68 -12.60
C ARG A 388 81.34 -45.71 -11.94
N VAL A 389 81.50 -45.77 -10.63
CA VAL A 389 82.27 -44.76 -9.86
C VAL A 389 83.78 -45.06 -9.81
N LEU A 390 84.20 -46.31 -9.96
CA LEU A 390 85.61 -46.71 -9.92
C LEU A 390 86.31 -46.45 -11.25
N GLN A 391 87.47 -45.79 -11.19
CA GLN A 391 88.35 -45.60 -12.36
C GLN A 391 88.92 -46.94 -12.87
N PRO A 392 89.38 -47.04 -14.13
CA PRO A 392 90.13 -48.21 -14.60
C PRO A 392 91.33 -48.49 -13.69
N GLY A 393 91.47 -49.74 -13.22
CA GLY A 393 92.46 -50.11 -12.19
C GLY A 393 92.09 -49.77 -10.75
N GLY A 394 90.91 -49.16 -10.50
CA GLY A 394 90.41 -48.89 -9.16
C GLY A 394 90.10 -50.16 -8.36
N LEU A 395 90.21 -50.06 -7.04
CA LEU A 395 90.02 -51.19 -6.11
C LEU A 395 88.64 -51.17 -5.44
N LEU A 396 88.07 -52.36 -5.26
CA LEU A 396 86.87 -52.60 -4.48
C LEU A 396 87.22 -53.57 -3.35
N LEU A 397 87.11 -53.14 -2.09
CA LEU A 397 87.32 -54.00 -0.93
C LEU A 397 86.00 -54.29 -0.23
N LEU A 398 85.62 -55.56 -0.15
CA LEU A 398 84.40 -56.04 0.47
C LEU A 398 84.74 -56.93 1.67
N GLY A 399 84.55 -56.40 2.87
CA GLY A 399 84.75 -57.12 4.12
C GLY A 399 83.50 -57.92 4.52
N PHE A 400 83.70 -59.16 4.96
CA PHE A 400 82.63 -60.04 5.41
C PHE A 400 82.68 -60.24 6.94
N ALA A 401 82.99 -59.16 7.67
CA ALA A 401 83.04 -59.19 9.13
C ALA A 401 81.74 -59.72 9.73
N HIS A 402 81.88 -60.59 10.75
CA HIS A 402 80.75 -61.25 11.42
C HIS A 402 80.07 -60.35 12.47
N GLU A 403 80.71 -59.27 12.90
CA GLU A 403 80.17 -58.32 13.90
C GLU A 403 78.81 -57.71 13.52
N PRO A 404 78.60 -57.14 12.31
CA PRO A 404 77.30 -56.63 11.90
C PRO A 404 76.26 -57.75 11.72
N VAL A 405 76.69 -59.00 11.59
CA VAL A 405 75.80 -60.16 11.46
C VAL A 405 75.20 -60.56 12.80
N LEU A 406 75.98 -60.51 13.87
CA LEU A 406 75.52 -60.84 15.22
C LEU A 406 74.61 -59.74 15.78
N ALA A 407 74.98 -58.46 15.61
CA ALA A 407 74.15 -57.32 16.02
C ALA A 407 72.79 -57.34 15.32
N ALA A 408 72.78 -57.68 14.04
CA ALA A 408 71.56 -57.68 13.25
C ALA A 408 70.71 -58.95 13.41
N ALA A 409 71.34 -60.11 13.66
CA ALA A 409 70.62 -61.31 14.08
C ALA A 409 69.93 -61.11 15.46
N LEU A 410 70.55 -60.36 16.37
CA LEU A 410 69.94 -59.98 17.66
C LEU A 410 68.80 -58.96 17.51
N ALA A 411 68.81 -58.16 16.43
CA ALA A 411 67.69 -57.28 16.06
C ALA A 411 66.54 -58.02 15.34
N GLY A 412 66.66 -59.35 15.13
CA GLY A 412 65.65 -60.16 14.44
C GLY A 412 65.74 -60.10 12.92
N ASP A 413 66.76 -59.43 12.38
CA ASP A 413 66.92 -59.27 10.94
C ASP A 413 67.71 -60.42 10.32
N ILE A 414 67.22 -60.95 9.22
CA ILE A 414 67.89 -62.00 8.45
C ILE A 414 69.02 -61.35 7.63
N VAL A 415 70.28 -61.49 8.05
CA VAL A 415 71.41 -61.17 7.16
C VAL A 415 71.58 -62.31 6.16
N PRO A 416 71.60 -62.05 4.84
CA PRO A 416 71.94 -63.08 3.88
C PRO A 416 73.38 -63.56 4.14
N ALA A 417 73.54 -64.87 4.36
CA ALA A 417 74.85 -65.50 4.47
C ALA A 417 75.54 -65.50 3.10
N VAL A 418 76.20 -64.39 2.76
CA VAL A 418 76.87 -64.26 1.47
C VAL A 418 78.24 -64.90 1.54
N GLN A 419 78.42 -65.98 0.77
CA GLN A 419 79.71 -66.62 0.63
C GLN A 419 80.62 -65.77 -0.29
N PRO A 420 81.84 -65.40 0.13
CA PRO A 420 82.74 -64.59 -0.69
C PRO A 420 83.01 -65.15 -2.09
N GLY A 421 82.99 -66.48 -2.25
CA GLY A 421 83.20 -67.13 -3.55
C GLY A 421 82.08 -66.88 -4.57
N VAL A 422 80.82 -66.76 -4.12
CA VAL A 422 79.70 -66.43 -5.01
C VAL A 422 79.86 -65.01 -5.51
N LEU A 423 80.18 -64.06 -4.62
CA LEU A 423 80.37 -62.67 -4.99
C LEU A 423 81.60 -62.46 -5.89
N ALA A 424 82.68 -63.21 -5.67
CA ALA A 424 83.84 -63.21 -6.55
C ALA A 424 83.47 -63.60 -7.99
N THR A 425 82.55 -64.55 -8.14
CA THR A 425 82.03 -64.96 -9.45
C THR A 425 81.21 -63.84 -10.08
N THR A 426 80.33 -63.19 -9.32
CA THR A 426 79.55 -62.03 -9.80
C THR A 426 80.44 -60.88 -10.25
N LEU A 427 81.46 -60.54 -9.47
CA LEU A 427 82.43 -59.50 -9.81
C LEU A 427 83.26 -59.85 -11.04
N SER A 428 83.62 -61.13 -11.22
CA SER A 428 84.32 -61.60 -12.42
C SER A 428 83.47 -61.43 -13.69
N VAL A 429 82.17 -61.72 -13.62
CA VAL A 429 81.23 -61.46 -14.73
C VAL A 429 81.14 -59.95 -15.04
N ALA A 430 81.25 -59.09 -14.03
CA ALA A 430 81.29 -57.64 -14.18
C ALA A 430 82.65 -57.08 -14.65
N GLY A 431 83.63 -57.94 -14.96
CA GLY A 431 84.95 -57.51 -15.47
C GLY A 431 85.98 -57.17 -14.40
N TYR A 432 85.78 -57.64 -13.16
CA TYR A 432 86.78 -57.51 -12.10
C TYR A 432 87.62 -58.78 -11.96
N SER A 433 88.92 -58.60 -11.80
CA SER A 433 89.77 -59.63 -11.21
C SER A 433 89.65 -59.57 -9.69
N THR A 434 89.59 -60.73 -9.01
CA THR A 434 89.34 -60.80 -7.57
C THR A 434 90.40 -61.63 -6.84
N ARG A 435 90.69 -61.23 -5.60
CA ARG A 435 91.61 -61.91 -4.68
C ARG A 435 91.01 -61.92 -3.29
N ARG A 436 90.96 -63.10 -2.67
CA ARG A 436 90.57 -63.24 -1.26
C ARG A 436 91.71 -62.84 -0.34
N ILE A 437 91.38 -62.07 0.70
CA ILE A 437 92.29 -61.66 1.77
C ILE A 437 91.64 -62.00 3.09
N ASP A 438 92.19 -62.96 3.82
CA ASP A 438 91.71 -63.26 5.16
C ASP A 438 92.46 -62.37 6.16
N ALA A 439 91.76 -61.82 7.14
CA ALA A 439 92.34 -61.08 8.26
C ALA A 439 93.05 -62.01 9.25
N ALA A 440 93.73 -61.46 10.25
CA ALA A 440 94.46 -62.23 11.26
C ALA A 440 93.55 -63.16 12.08
N ASP A 441 92.30 -62.76 12.27
CA ASP A 441 91.23 -63.51 12.93
C ASP A 441 90.52 -64.51 12.00
N GLY A 442 90.94 -64.62 10.74
CA GLY A 442 90.31 -65.48 9.73
C GLY A 442 89.10 -64.85 9.04
N THR A 443 88.73 -63.61 9.35
CA THR A 443 87.61 -62.94 8.69
C THR A 443 87.95 -62.68 7.22
N PRO A 444 87.14 -63.18 6.27
CA PRO A 444 87.42 -62.99 4.86
C PRO A 444 87.06 -61.57 4.40
N ALA A 445 87.91 -61.03 3.54
CA ALA A 445 87.59 -59.93 2.65
C ALA A 445 87.87 -60.34 1.21
N LEU A 446 87.17 -59.69 0.28
CA LEU A 446 87.39 -59.82 -1.14
C LEU A 446 87.91 -58.49 -1.67
N LEU A 447 89.10 -58.51 -2.25
CA LEU A 447 89.67 -57.39 -2.99
C LEU A 447 89.47 -57.64 -4.48
N ALA A 448 88.81 -56.72 -5.16
CA ALA A 448 88.56 -56.77 -6.58
C ALA A 448 89.17 -55.54 -7.27
N TRP A 449 89.67 -55.70 -8.48
CA TRP A 449 90.20 -54.60 -9.29
C TRP A 449 89.72 -54.74 -10.73
N ARG A 450 89.47 -53.59 -11.35
CA ARG A 450 88.99 -53.54 -12.73
C ARG A 450 90.16 -53.62 -13.69
N GLU A 451 90.12 -54.56 -14.64
CA GLU A 451 91.16 -54.66 -15.67
C GLU A 451 91.04 -53.48 -16.65
N SER A 452 92.18 -52.88 -17.01
CA SER A 452 92.25 -51.82 -18.02
C SER A 452 92.11 -52.45 -19.41
N HIS A 453 90.87 -52.59 -19.88
CA HIS A 453 90.58 -52.95 -21.26
C HIS A 453 90.71 -51.77 -22.22
#